data_AF-A0A6I2VS22-F1
#
_entry.id   AF-A0A6I2VS22-F1
#
_cell.length_a   1.000
_cell.length_b   1.000
_cell.length_c   1.000
_cell.angle_alpha   90.00
_cell.angle_beta   90.00
_cell.angle_gamma   90.00
#
_symmetry.space_group_name_H-M   'P 1'
#
loop_
_entity.id
_entity.type
_entity.pdbx_description
1 polymer ?
#
loop_
_entity_poly.entity_id
_entity_poly.type
_entity_poly.pdbx_seq_one_letter_code
_entity_poly.pdbx_strand_id
1 'polypeptide(L)'
;MAHRVTVFTFISESRMEQVDTERRSRLLALKLRALIREHLGLSGDPDGRVEVFAPGAAFITNDAVWLLIDGNAARALGGVLAWGTKFELPIHLVVENDSGLLARRAALFDVDITVWHADERVLLPALAEPHLPTTQAKPEHLAFTELIQSSGADALVEHGIVVGEVRGLEMCRVVDDVVSGVARLEVGMGVNDREAFAMVHGELPTEQALRNVIDAVAIHREPGANVHPFNQFGAERMHRWRALQDPTSIGFSRLDPVDPPVKRTNLKDAVPCAAIGSTDSGNLSAAVFVHGVDLDVVPFAVDTASRLGIDEVTIVARRQDITPSIERLANMASVFVRFAFISSPTA
;
A
#
# COMPACT_ATOMS: atom_id res chain seq x y z
N MET A 1 -23.63 -6.46 40.33
CA MET A 1 -23.45 -7.78 39.68
C MET A 1 -23.10 -7.65 38.20
N ALA A 2 -23.76 -6.78 37.41
CA ALA A 2 -23.48 -6.59 35.98
C ALA A 2 -22.02 -6.19 35.65
N HIS A 3 -21.41 -5.28 36.41
CA HIS A 3 -20.02 -4.85 36.18
C HIS A 3 -18.96 -5.96 36.37
N ARG A 4 -19.22 -6.95 37.24
CA ARG A 4 -18.28 -8.06 37.47
C ARG A 4 -18.34 -9.08 36.33
N VAL A 5 -19.51 -9.30 35.72
CA VAL A 5 -19.68 -10.28 34.63
C VAL A 5 -18.98 -9.79 33.35
N THR A 6 -19.13 -8.50 33.00
CA THR A 6 -18.46 -7.92 31.82
C THR A 6 -16.93 -8.01 31.91
N VAL A 7 -16.34 -7.69 33.06
CA VAL A 7 -14.88 -7.77 33.24
C VAL A 7 -14.35 -9.20 33.13
N PHE A 8 -15.07 -10.20 33.65
CA PHE A 8 -14.67 -11.61 33.53
C PHE A 8 -14.76 -12.13 32.09
N THR A 9 -15.77 -11.73 31.31
CA THR A 9 -15.89 -12.11 29.88
C THR A 9 -14.76 -11.49 29.05
N PHE A 10 -14.46 -10.19 29.21
CA PHE A 10 -13.36 -9.53 28.51
C PHE A 10 -11.98 -10.14 28.84
N ILE A 11 -11.73 -10.48 30.11
CA ILE A 11 -10.48 -11.14 30.53
C ILE A 11 -10.39 -12.56 29.94
N SER A 12 -11.52 -13.28 29.86
CA SER A 12 -11.56 -14.62 29.25
C SER A 12 -11.31 -14.59 27.75
N GLU A 13 -11.92 -13.66 27.01
CA GLU A 13 -11.71 -13.47 25.56
C GLU A 13 -10.28 -13.04 25.25
N SER A 14 -9.77 -12.03 25.97
CA SER A 14 -8.38 -11.55 25.80
C SER A 14 -7.35 -12.65 26.08
N ARG A 15 -7.61 -13.49 27.10
CA ARG A 15 -6.75 -14.62 27.44
C ARG A 15 -6.83 -15.74 26.40
N MET A 16 -8.00 -15.96 25.80
CA MET A 16 -8.19 -16.95 24.74
C MET A 16 -7.52 -16.51 23.42
N GLU A 17 -7.66 -15.24 23.04
CA GLU A 17 -6.93 -14.64 21.90
C GLU A 17 -5.41 -14.70 22.12
N GLN A 18 -4.94 -14.46 23.34
CA GLN A 18 -3.52 -14.58 23.67
C GLN A 18 -3.02 -16.03 23.52
N VAL A 19 -3.76 -17.02 24.03
CA VAL A 19 -3.40 -18.44 23.87
C VAL A 19 -3.38 -18.86 22.40
N ASP A 20 -4.31 -18.36 21.59
CA ASP A 20 -4.36 -18.67 20.16
C ASP A 20 -3.19 -18.02 19.41
N THR A 21 -2.82 -16.79 19.76
CA THR A 21 -1.65 -16.08 19.20
C THR A 21 -0.34 -16.78 19.56
N GLU A 22 -0.18 -17.20 20.81
CA GLU A 22 0.99 -17.97 21.26
C GLU A 22 1.07 -19.35 20.61
N ARG A 23 -0.08 -19.99 20.37
CA ARG A 23 -0.15 -21.26 19.63
C ARG A 23 0.25 -21.06 18.17
N ARG A 24 -0.31 -20.04 17.50
CA ARG A 24 0.01 -19.69 16.12
C ARG A 24 1.49 -19.40 15.94
N SER A 25 2.07 -18.58 16.82
CA SER A 25 3.51 -18.26 16.82
C SER A 25 4.38 -19.51 16.93
N ARG A 26 4.03 -20.45 17.82
CA ARG A 26 4.74 -21.74 17.95
C ARG A 26 4.64 -22.61 16.70
N LEU A 27 3.47 -22.66 16.06
CA LEU A 27 3.26 -23.42 14.83
C LEU A 27 4.06 -22.82 13.66
N LEU A 28 4.11 -21.50 13.54
CA LEU A 28 4.93 -20.82 12.52
C LEU A 28 6.42 -21.07 12.73
N ALA A 29 6.90 -21.04 13.98
CA ALA A 29 8.30 -21.37 14.29
C ALA A 29 8.62 -22.83 13.96
N LEU A 30 7.70 -23.77 14.23
CA LEU A 30 7.85 -25.18 13.84
C LEU A 30 7.90 -25.34 12.32
N LYS A 31 7.00 -24.67 11.60
CA LYS A 31 6.95 -24.67 10.13
C LYS A 31 8.25 -24.14 9.53
N LEU A 32 8.71 -22.97 9.99
CA LEU A 32 9.95 -22.36 9.51
C LEU A 32 11.16 -23.29 9.72
N ARG A 33 11.33 -23.87 10.92
CA ARG A 33 12.42 -24.83 11.16
C ARG A 33 12.33 -26.06 10.27
N ALA A 34 11.12 -26.57 10.01
CA ALA A 34 10.94 -27.71 9.11
C ALA A 34 11.33 -27.38 7.67
N LEU A 35 10.99 -26.17 7.18
CA LEU A 35 11.38 -25.68 5.85
C LEU A 35 12.90 -25.51 5.74
N ILE A 36 13.55 -24.92 6.76
CA ILE A 36 15.01 -24.77 6.80
C ILE A 36 15.70 -26.13 6.77
N ARG A 37 15.25 -27.07 7.61
CA ARG A 37 15.81 -28.43 7.68
C ARG A 37 15.76 -29.12 6.32
N GLU A 38 14.61 -29.06 5.66
CA GLU A 38 14.42 -29.67 4.34
C GLU A 38 15.31 -29.00 3.29
N HIS A 39 15.32 -27.66 3.25
CA HIS A 39 16.09 -26.88 2.29
C HIS A 39 17.60 -27.09 2.40
N LEU A 40 18.12 -27.19 3.64
CA LEU A 40 19.53 -27.42 3.92
C LEU A 40 19.92 -28.91 3.91
N GLY A 41 18.98 -29.83 3.69
CA GLY A 41 19.23 -31.28 3.66
C GLY A 41 19.72 -31.86 4.99
N LEU A 42 19.28 -31.29 6.11
CA LEU A 42 19.76 -31.67 7.45
C LEU A 42 19.05 -32.92 7.97
N SER A 43 19.81 -33.81 8.62
CA SER A 43 19.28 -35.04 9.24
C SER A 43 18.56 -34.82 10.58
N GLY A 44 18.71 -33.63 11.17
CA GLY A 44 18.13 -33.24 12.46
C GLY A 44 17.62 -31.80 12.41
N ASP A 45 17.13 -31.29 13.55
CA ASP A 45 16.70 -29.88 13.62
C ASP A 45 17.89 -28.93 13.39
N PRO A 46 17.67 -27.79 12.70
CA PRO A 46 18.73 -26.84 12.44
C PRO A 46 19.23 -26.20 13.74
N ASP A 47 20.54 -26.00 13.84
CA ASP A 47 21.16 -25.27 14.95
C ASP A 47 20.83 -23.78 14.84
N GLY A 48 20.32 -23.20 15.94
CA GLY A 48 19.94 -21.79 15.97
C GLY A 48 18.95 -21.49 17.08
N ARG A 49 18.36 -20.30 17.02
CA ARG A 49 17.35 -19.85 18.00
C ARG A 49 16.16 -19.20 17.34
N VAL A 50 14.99 -19.43 17.94
CA VAL A 50 13.76 -18.72 17.59
C VAL A 50 13.82 -17.32 18.18
N GLU A 51 13.39 -16.33 17.41
CA GLU A 51 13.28 -14.94 17.85
C GLU A 51 11.84 -14.42 17.66
N VAL A 52 11.47 -13.41 18.45
CA VAL A 52 10.16 -12.77 18.31
C VAL A 52 10.15 -11.86 17.08
N PHE A 53 9.26 -12.17 16.15
CA PHE A 53 9.05 -11.42 14.93
C PHE A 53 7.55 -11.32 14.65
N ALA A 54 6.96 -10.17 14.97
CA ALA A 54 5.50 -9.99 14.94
C ALA A 54 4.84 -10.31 13.58
N PRO A 55 5.45 -10.03 12.41
CA PRO A 55 4.86 -10.39 11.11
C PRO A 55 4.87 -11.89 10.79
N GLY A 56 5.41 -12.76 11.67
CA GLY A 56 5.37 -14.20 11.47
C GLY A 56 6.32 -14.96 12.40
N ALA A 57 7.33 -15.64 11.85
CA ALA A 57 8.33 -16.34 12.63
C ALA A 57 9.76 -16.00 12.19
N ALA A 58 10.67 -15.99 13.14
CA ALA A 58 12.10 -15.80 12.89
C ALA A 58 12.92 -16.93 13.50
N PHE A 59 13.94 -17.36 12.76
CA PHE A 59 14.92 -18.34 13.21
C PHE A 59 16.32 -17.87 12.80
N ILE A 60 17.22 -17.71 13.77
CA ILE A 60 18.58 -17.21 13.55
C ILE A 60 19.55 -18.38 13.66
N THR A 61 20.25 -18.66 12.58
CA THR A 61 21.39 -19.60 12.53
C THR A 61 22.70 -18.83 12.70
N ASN A 62 23.83 -19.52 12.66
CA ASN A 62 25.14 -18.85 12.73
C ASN A 62 25.47 -18.02 11.48
N ASP A 63 24.81 -18.31 10.37
CA ASP A 63 25.12 -17.81 9.03
C ASP A 63 23.97 -17.02 8.39
N ALA A 64 22.74 -17.09 8.91
CA ALA A 64 21.58 -16.47 8.28
C ALA A 64 20.46 -16.10 9.26
N VAL A 65 19.64 -15.13 8.83
CA VAL A 65 18.38 -14.74 9.44
C VAL A 65 17.25 -15.30 8.58
N TRP A 66 16.54 -16.31 9.07
CA TRP A 66 15.38 -16.87 8.37
C TRP A 66 14.10 -16.27 8.89
N LEU A 67 13.24 -15.78 7.99
CA LEU A 67 11.98 -15.14 8.32
C LEU A 67 10.85 -15.78 7.52
N LEU A 68 9.80 -16.23 8.20
CA LEU A 68 8.55 -16.65 7.57
C LEU A 68 7.50 -15.58 7.80
N ILE A 69 6.89 -15.08 6.73
CA ILE A 69 5.75 -14.16 6.84
C ILE A 69 4.46 -14.92 7.05
N ASP A 70 3.65 -14.42 7.98
CA ASP A 70 2.29 -14.84 8.21
C ASP A 70 1.33 -13.69 7.86
N GLY A 71 0.40 -13.92 6.93
CA GLY A 71 -0.54 -12.92 6.45
C GLY A 71 -0.11 -12.22 5.15
N ASN A 72 -0.26 -10.89 5.10
CA ASN A 72 -0.12 -10.10 3.87
C ASN A 72 1.36 -9.88 3.50
N ALA A 73 1.92 -10.78 2.69
CA ALA A 73 3.31 -10.75 2.25
C ALA A 73 3.67 -9.48 1.46
N ALA A 74 2.76 -8.96 0.62
CA ALA A 74 2.97 -7.73 -0.16
C ALA A 74 3.27 -6.47 0.69
N ARG A 75 3.05 -6.53 2.01
CA ARG A 75 3.18 -5.45 2.99
C ARG A 75 4.08 -5.84 4.17
N ALA A 76 5.11 -6.65 3.91
CA ALA A 76 5.99 -7.17 4.97
C ALA A 76 7.47 -6.78 4.80
N LEU A 77 7.91 -6.33 3.63
CA LEU A 77 9.34 -6.15 3.34
C LEU A 77 9.97 -5.07 4.21
N GLY A 78 9.24 -3.96 4.44
CA GLY A 78 9.71 -2.90 5.32
C GLY A 78 9.98 -3.40 6.75
N GLY A 79 9.05 -4.21 7.28
CA GLY A 79 9.22 -4.86 8.58
C GLY A 79 10.37 -5.86 8.63
N VAL A 80 10.53 -6.65 7.56
CA VAL A 80 11.64 -7.61 7.39
C VAL A 80 12.99 -6.91 7.42
N LEU A 81 13.16 -5.86 6.61
CA LEU A 81 14.42 -5.14 6.53
C LEU A 81 14.72 -4.39 7.83
N ALA A 82 13.72 -3.72 8.41
CA ALA A 82 13.89 -2.97 9.66
C ALA A 82 14.26 -3.85 10.86
N TRP A 83 13.77 -5.09 10.89
CA TRP A 83 14.02 -6.03 11.98
C TRP A 83 15.23 -6.94 11.71
N GLY A 84 15.39 -7.45 10.49
CA GLY A 84 16.37 -8.49 10.14
C GLY A 84 17.80 -7.98 10.01
N THR A 85 17.97 -6.73 9.56
CA THR A 85 19.32 -6.17 9.34
C THR A 85 20.12 -5.92 10.61
N LYS A 86 19.47 -5.86 11.78
CA LYS A 86 20.16 -5.71 13.08
C LYS A 86 21.09 -6.89 13.42
N PHE A 87 20.95 -8.01 12.72
CA PHE A 87 21.77 -9.21 12.95
C PHE A 87 23.03 -9.26 12.08
N GLU A 88 23.15 -8.37 11.07
CA GLU A 88 24.32 -8.31 10.18
C GLU A 88 24.65 -9.65 9.48
N LEU A 89 23.61 -10.43 9.18
CA LEU A 89 23.67 -11.70 8.47
C LEU A 89 22.76 -11.67 7.22
N PRO A 90 23.05 -12.50 6.20
CA PRO A 90 22.15 -12.73 5.08
C PRO A 90 20.72 -13.06 5.52
N ILE A 91 19.74 -12.41 4.89
CA ILE A 91 18.32 -12.60 5.20
C ILE A 91 17.70 -13.57 4.19
N HIS A 92 17.07 -14.62 4.69
CA HIS A 92 16.25 -15.54 3.90
C HIS A 92 14.77 -15.28 4.23
N LEU A 93 14.08 -14.59 3.33
CA LEU A 93 12.65 -14.26 3.46
C LEU A 93 11.80 -15.35 2.80
N VAL A 94 11.02 -16.07 3.59
CA VAL A 94 10.13 -17.15 3.17
C VAL A 94 8.69 -16.66 3.17
N VAL A 95 8.00 -16.82 2.04
CA VAL A 95 6.59 -16.44 1.87
C VAL A 95 5.83 -17.46 1.03
N GLU A 96 4.52 -17.56 1.23
CA GLU A 96 3.63 -18.43 0.44
C GLU A 96 2.95 -17.70 -0.72
N ASN A 97 2.86 -16.36 -0.64
CA ASN A 97 2.24 -15.53 -1.66
C ASN A 97 3.13 -14.31 -1.92
N ASP A 98 2.92 -13.65 -3.06
CA ASP A 98 3.61 -12.41 -3.45
C ASP A 98 5.16 -12.52 -3.49
N SER A 99 5.70 -13.74 -3.60
CA SER A 99 7.14 -14.00 -3.59
C SER A 99 7.88 -13.24 -4.69
N GLY A 100 7.31 -13.17 -5.89
CA GLY A 100 7.92 -12.41 -6.98
C GLY A 100 7.87 -10.89 -6.79
N LEU A 101 6.78 -10.36 -6.20
CA LEU A 101 6.67 -8.93 -5.86
C LEU A 101 7.75 -8.56 -4.85
N LEU A 102 7.90 -9.39 -3.81
CA LEU A 102 8.92 -9.22 -2.80
C LEU A 102 10.34 -9.36 -3.37
N ALA A 103 10.57 -10.33 -4.27
CA ALA A 103 11.85 -10.48 -4.94
C ALA A 103 12.21 -9.25 -5.79
N ARG A 104 11.25 -8.69 -6.54
CA ARG A 104 11.46 -7.44 -7.29
C ARG A 104 11.85 -6.29 -6.37
N ARG A 105 11.13 -6.12 -5.27
CA ARG A 105 11.39 -5.02 -4.31
C ARG A 105 12.69 -5.21 -3.53
N ALA A 106 12.99 -6.44 -3.12
CA ALA A 106 14.21 -6.77 -2.37
C ALA A 106 15.47 -6.45 -3.18
N ALA A 107 15.44 -6.64 -4.51
CA ALA A 107 16.53 -6.30 -5.41
C ALA A 107 16.84 -4.79 -5.52
N LEU A 108 16.00 -3.93 -4.93
CA LEU A 108 16.17 -2.47 -4.90
C LEU A 108 16.82 -1.97 -3.59
N PHE A 109 17.37 -2.89 -2.79
CA PHE A 109 18.08 -2.60 -1.55
C PHE A 109 19.49 -3.18 -1.58
N ASP A 110 20.43 -2.45 -1.00
CA ASP A 110 21.81 -2.87 -0.80
C ASP A 110 21.92 -3.75 0.46
N VAL A 111 21.14 -4.83 0.48
CA VAL A 111 21.05 -5.81 1.59
C VAL A 111 21.17 -7.20 1.01
N ASP A 112 21.93 -8.07 1.69
CA ASP A 112 21.95 -9.49 1.33
C ASP A 112 20.63 -10.15 1.76
N ILE A 113 19.65 -10.14 0.86
CA ILE A 113 18.33 -10.73 1.07
C ILE A 113 17.96 -11.64 -0.10
N THR A 114 17.59 -12.88 0.23
CA THR A 114 17.06 -13.86 -0.72
C THR A 114 15.60 -14.16 -0.38
N VAL A 115 14.72 -14.04 -1.37
CA VAL A 115 13.29 -14.35 -1.23
C VAL A 115 13.01 -15.78 -1.72
N TRP A 116 12.25 -16.53 -0.93
CA TRP A 116 11.87 -17.91 -1.16
C TRP A 116 10.35 -18.04 -1.19
N HIS A 117 9.85 -18.73 -2.22
CA HIS A 117 8.47 -19.21 -2.25
C HIS A 117 8.40 -20.56 -1.54
N ALA A 118 7.60 -20.65 -0.49
CA ALA A 118 7.31 -21.91 0.18
C ALA A 118 6.17 -22.63 -0.57
N ASP A 119 6.53 -23.71 -1.25
CA ASP A 119 5.59 -24.65 -1.86
C ASP A 119 5.57 -25.94 -1.02
N GLU A 120 4.54 -26.09 -0.20
CA GLU A 120 4.42 -27.11 0.83
C GLU A 120 5.63 -27.18 1.79
N ARG A 121 6.60 -28.05 1.48
CA ARG A 121 7.82 -28.28 2.26
C ARG A 121 9.09 -27.84 1.55
N VAL A 122 8.97 -27.38 0.31
CA VAL A 122 10.09 -27.01 -0.54
C VAL A 122 10.21 -25.49 -0.60
N LEU A 123 11.45 -24.99 -0.51
CA LEU A 123 11.75 -23.58 -0.76
C LEU A 123 12.27 -23.43 -2.18
N LEU A 124 11.50 -22.73 -3.00
CA LEU A 124 11.86 -22.37 -4.37
C LEU A 124 12.39 -20.93 -4.39
N PRO A 125 13.54 -20.64 -5.03
CA PRO A 125 13.99 -19.26 -5.21
C PRO A 125 12.92 -18.44 -5.92
N ALA A 126 12.55 -17.30 -5.33
CA ALA A 126 11.57 -16.42 -5.94
C ALA A 126 12.19 -15.64 -7.11
N LEU A 127 11.53 -15.66 -8.25
CA LEU A 127 11.90 -14.82 -9.39
C LEU A 127 11.15 -13.50 -9.29
N ALA A 128 11.86 -12.38 -9.46
CA ALA A 128 11.25 -11.07 -9.54
C ALA A 128 10.20 -11.05 -10.67
N GLU A 129 8.95 -10.78 -10.32
CA GLU A 129 7.92 -10.55 -11.34
C GLU A 129 8.14 -9.21 -12.04
N PRO A 130 7.75 -9.07 -13.32
CA PRO A 130 7.78 -7.78 -14.00
C PRO A 130 6.80 -6.80 -13.34
N HIS A 131 7.05 -5.51 -13.57
CA HIS A 131 6.11 -4.46 -13.22
C HIS A 131 4.75 -4.68 -13.87
N LEU A 132 3.68 -4.22 -13.21
CA LEU A 132 2.35 -4.20 -13.81
C LEU A 132 2.41 -3.46 -15.16
N PRO A 133 1.81 -4.04 -16.23
CA PRO A 133 1.81 -3.39 -17.53
C PRO A 133 1.03 -2.07 -17.47
N THR A 134 1.51 -1.08 -18.21
CA THR A 134 0.76 0.16 -18.42
C THR A 134 -0.45 -0.14 -19.30
N THR A 135 -1.63 0.08 -18.75
CA THR A 135 -2.90 -0.12 -19.47
C THR A 135 -3.46 1.24 -19.86
N GLN A 136 -3.73 1.44 -21.16
CA GLN A 136 -4.45 2.62 -21.62
C GLN A 136 -5.95 2.47 -21.32
N ALA A 137 -6.59 3.58 -20.94
CA ALA A 137 -8.04 3.61 -20.82
C ALA A 137 -8.71 3.41 -22.19
N LYS A 138 -9.84 2.71 -22.19
CA LYS A 138 -10.63 2.49 -23.39
C LYS A 138 -11.21 3.82 -23.90
N PRO A 139 -11.32 4.04 -25.23
CA PRO A 139 -11.97 5.24 -25.77
C PRO A 139 -13.39 5.44 -25.24
N GLU A 140 -14.15 4.35 -25.06
CA GLU A 140 -15.51 4.39 -24.52
C GLU A 140 -15.53 4.84 -23.05
N HIS A 141 -14.45 4.59 -22.31
CA HIS A 141 -14.32 5.04 -20.92
C HIS A 141 -13.91 6.51 -20.85
N LEU A 142 -13.00 6.93 -21.72
CA LEU A 142 -12.56 8.32 -21.84
C LEU A 142 -13.69 9.27 -22.24
N ALA A 143 -14.74 8.77 -22.89
CA ALA A 143 -15.94 9.53 -23.20
C ALA A 143 -16.66 10.09 -21.95
N PHE A 144 -16.42 9.53 -20.76
CA PHE A 144 -17.01 10.02 -19.50
C PHE A 144 -16.22 11.15 -18.84
N THR A 145 -15.01 11.48 -19.33
CA THR A 145 -14.14 12.51 -18.73
C THR A 145 -14.83 13.87 -18.64
N GLU A 146 -15.52 14.30 -19.71
CA GLU A 146 -16.22 15.58 -19.73
C GLU A 146 -17.38 15.62 -18.73
N LEU A 147 -18.16 14.54 -18.62
CA LEU A 147 -19.25 14.42 -17.65
C LEU A 147 -18.73 14.51 -16.20
N ILE A 148 -17.63 13.82 -15.90
CA ILE A 148 -17.02 13.84 -14.55
C ILE A 148 -16.55 15.26 -14.21
N GLN A 149 -15.86 15.90 -15.14
CA GLN A 149 -15.31 17.25 -14.96
C GLN A 149 -16.42 18.30 -14.86
N SER A 150 -17.44 18.23 -15.72
CA SER A 150 -18.56 19.17 -15.69
C SER A 150 -19.30 19.07 -14.36
N SER A 151 -19.48 17.86 -13.82
CA SER A 151 -20.09 17.63 -12.49
C SER A 151 -19.23 18.10 -11.30
N GLY A 152 -17.99 18.53 -11.50
CA GLY A 152 -17.16 19.15 -10.45
C GLY A 152 -16.10 18.23 -9.81
N ALA A 153 -15.84 17.05 -10.39
CA ALA A 153 -14.77 16.14 -9.95
C ALA A 153 -13.57 16.17 -10.91
N ASP A 154 -12.39 15.80 -10.40
CA ASP A 154 -11.20 15.59 -11.21
C ASP A 154 -11.31 14.24 -11.93
N ALA A 155 -11.25 14.24 -13.26
CA ALA A 155 -11.20 13.01 -14.05
C ALA A 155 -9.75 12.54 -14.21
N LEU A 156 -9.46 11.32 -13.74
CA LEU A 156 -8.12 10.73 -13.74
C LEU A 156 -8.16 9.34 -14.38
N VAL A 157 -7.01 8.88 -14.86
CA VAL A 157 -6.82 7.50 -15.31
C VAL A 157 -5.79 6.85 -14.40
N GLU A 158 -6.18 5.76 -13.72
CA GLU A 158 -5.27 4.94 -12.93
C GLU A 158 -5.39 3.48 -13.41
N HIS A 159 -4.29 2.89 -13.86
CA HIS A 159 -4.23 1.54 -14.42
C HIS A 159 -5.23 1.27 -15.56
N GLY A 160 -5.45 2.28 -16.40
CA GLY A 160 -6.39 2.23 -17.52
C GLY A 160 -7.86 2.37 -17.12
N ILE A 161 -8.15 2.72 -15.86
CA ILE A 161 -9.50 2.92 -15.37
C ILE A 161 -9.74 4.42 -15.20
N VAL A 162 -10.80 4.92 -15.85
CA VAL A 162 -11.25 6.31 -15.67
C VAL A 162 -11.98 6.41 -14.34
N VAL A 163 -11.54 7.33 -13.48
CA VAL A 163 -12.13 7.62 -12.17
C VAL A 163 -12.43 9.11 -12.03
N GLY A 164 -13.46 9.42 -11.25
CA GLY A 164 -13.74 10.79 -10.80
C GLY A 164 -13.40 10.94 -9.33
N GLU A 165 -12.47 11.84 -9.02
CA GLU A 165 -12.03 12.13 -7.66
C GLU A 165 -12.50 13.50 -7.18
N VAL A 166 -12.95 13.57 -5.92
CA VAL A 166 -13.16 14.83 -5.21
C VAL A 166 -11.98 15.03 -4.27
N ARG A 167 -11.00 15.85 -4.67
CA ARG A 167 -9.78 16.14 -3.89
C ARG A 167 -9.07 14.88 -3.40
N GLY A 168 -8.94 13.87 -4.26
CA GLY A 168 -8.32 12.58 -3.94
C GLY A 168 -9.25 11.48 -3.40
N LEU A 169 -10.56 11.73 -3.25
CA LEU A 169 -11.52 10.67 -2.92
C LEU A 169 -12.21 10.19 -4.19
N GLU A 170 -12.04 8.91 -4.54
CA GLU A 170 -12.76 8.30 -5.66
C GLU A 170 -14.27 8.28 -5.36
N MET A 171 -15.03 9.02 -6.16
CA MET A 171 -16.49 9.14 -6.05
C MET A 171 -17.21 8.43 -7.19
N CYS A 172 -16.53 8.20 -8.31
CA CYS A 172 -17.07 7.39 -9.39
C CYS A 172 -15.95 6.73 -10.18
N ARG A 173 -16.30 5.67 -10.92
CA ARG A 173 -15.41 5.02 -11.87
C ARG A 173 -16.17 4.49 -13.06
N VAL A 174 -15.51 4.42 -14.20
CA VAL A 174 -16.07 3.85 -15.41
C VAL A 174 -15.74 2.37 -15.47
N VAL A 175 -16.75 1.55 -15.72
CA VAL A 175 -16.63 0.09 -15.86
C VAL A 175 -17.40 -0.36 -17.09
N ASP A 176 -17.06 -1.53 -17.62
CA ASP A 176 -17.95 -2.20 -18.56
C ASP A 176 -19.01 -2.96 -17.78
N ASP A 177 -20.26 -2.83 -18.21
CA ASP A 177 -21.32 -3.69 -17.71
C ASP A 177 -21.03 -5.16 -18.05
N VAL A 178 -21.21 -6.05 -17.07
CA VAL A 178 -20.80 -7.46 -17.17
C VAL A 178 -21.63 -8.22 -18.20
N VAL A 179 -22.86 -7.78 -18.47
CA VAL A 179 -23.79 -8.47 -19.38
C VAL A 179 -23.74 -7.87 -20.78
N SER A 180 -23.86 -6.54 -20.88
CA SER A 180 -23.95 -5.83 -22.16
C SER A 180 -22.60 -5.43 -22.74
N GLY A 181 -21.55 -5.38 -21.92
CA GLY A 181 -20.22 -4.88 -22.30
C GLY A 181 -20.18 -3.37 -22.57
N VAL A 182 -21.27 -2.65 -22.32
CA VAL A 182 -21.37 -1.20 -22.52
C VAL A 182 -20.72 -0.47 -21.34
N ALA A 183 -19.92 0.55 -21.64
CA ALA A 183 -19.30 1.38 -20.62
C ALA A 183 -20.38 2.15 -19.82
N ARG A 184 -20.28 2.12 -18.49
CA ARG A 184 -21.15 2.86 -17.58
C ARG A 184 -20.37 3.49 -16.43
N LEU A 185 -20.91 4.56 -15.88
CA LEU A 185 -20.34 5.24 -14.72
C LEU A 185 -20.97 4.69 -13.43
N GLU A 186 -20.15 4.09 -12.58
CA GLU A 186 -20.54 3.70 -11.22
C GLU A 186 -20.21 4.82 -10.23
N VAL A 187 -21.22 5.29 -9.49
CA VAL A 187 -21.08 6.37 -8.51
C VAL A 187 -21.13 5.78 -7.10
N GLY A 188 -20.09 6.03 -6.31
CA GLY A 188 -19.96 5.55 -4.93
C GLY A 188 -18.51 5.26 -4.56
N MET A 189 -18.22 5.35 -3.26
CA MET A 189 -16.88 5.16 -2.68
C MET A 189 -16.43 3.68 -2.64
N GLY A 190 -17.36 2.74 -2.81
CA GLY A 190 -17.05 1.31 -2.80
C GLY A 190 -18.17 0.52 -3.46
N VAL A 191 -17.97 -0.80 -3.58
CA VAL A 191 -18.91 -1.70 -4.26
C VAL A 191 -20.33 -1.54 -3.73
N ASN A 192 -20.52 -1.61 -2.41
CA ASN A 192 -21.84 -1.49 -1.80
C ASN A 192 -22.51 -0.13 -2.07
N ASP A 193 -21.73 0.96 -2.03
CA ASP A 193 -22.27 2.31 -2.28
C ASP A 193 -22.70 2.46 -3.74
N ARG A 194 -21.94 1.85 -4.67
CA ARG A 194 -22.23 1.85 -6.11
C ARG A 194 -23.47 1.05 -6.45
N GLU A 195 -23.63 -0.11 -5.84
CA GLU A 195 -24.84 -0.93 -5.95
C GLU A 195 -26.06 -0.16 -5.42
N ALA A 196 -25.94 0.48 -4.26
CA ALA A 196 -27.00 1.29 -3.69
C ALA A 196 -27.39 2.46 -4.58
N PHE A 197 -26.42 3.18 -5.14
CA PHE A 197 -26.68 4.30 -6.05
C PHE A 197 -27.41 3.85 -7.32
N ALA A 198 -26.97 2.74 -7.93
CA ALA A 198 -27.60 2.18 -9.13
C ALA A 198 -29.08 1.79 -8.91
N MET A 199 -29.42 1.25 -7.74
CA MET A 199 -30.81 0.92 -7.39
C MET A 199 -31.72 2.15 -7.30
N VAL A 200 -31.18 3.31 -6.91
CA VAL A 200 -31.97 4.55 -6.72
C VAL A 200 -32.08 5.36 -8.01
N HIS A 201 -31.03 5.39 -8.83
CA HIS A 201 -30.93 6.30 -9.97
C HIS A 201 -30.94 5.62 -11.35
N GLY A 202 -30.95 4.29 -11.42
CA GLY A 202 -30.87 3.54 -12.68
C GLY A 202 -29.45 3.49 -13.25
N GLU A 203 -29.33 3.08 -14.53
CA GLU A 203 -28.03 2.74 -15.14
C GLU A 203 -27.17 3.93 -15.58
N LEU A 204 -27.77 5.11 -15.82
CA LEU A 204 -27.05 6.31 -16.27
C LEU A 204 -27.26 7.46 -15.30
N PRO A 205 -26.26 7.79 -14.46
CA PRO A 205 -26.29 9.01 -13.66
C PRO A 205 -26.40 10.22 -14.60
N THR A 206 -27.36 11.11 -14.36
CA THR A 206 -27.35 12.42 -15.01
C THR A 206 -26.20 13.25 -14.44
N GLU A 207 -25.69 14.21 -15.22
CA GLU A 207 -24.70 15.19 -14.74
C GLU A 207 -25.13 15.83 -13.41
N GLN A 208 -26.43 16.15 -13.28
CA GLN A 208 -26.99 16.74 -12.08
C GLN A 208 -26.97 15.78 -10.89
N ALA A 209 -27.26 14.49 -11.10
CA ALA A 209 -27.19 13.49 -10.03
C ALA A 209 -25.76 13.33 -9.52
N LEU A 210 -24.78 13.26 -10.41
CA LEU A 210 -23.37 13.19 -10.05
C LEU A 210 -22.91 14.48 -9.33
N ARG A 211 -23.30 15.65 -9.83
CA ARG A 211 -23.00 16.95 -9.21
C ARG A 211 -23.53 17.01 -7.77
N ASN A 212 -24.77 16.59 -7.54
CA ASN A 212 -25.35 16.59 -6.19
C ASN A 212 -24.55 15.74 -5.19
N VAL A 213 -24.04 14.58 -5.63
CA VAL A 213 -23.17 13.71 -4.80
C VAL A 213 -21.82 14.37 -4.55
N ILE A 214 -21.21 14.95 -5.58
CA ILE A 214 -19.92 15.64 -5.48
C ILE A 214 -20.00 16.83 -4.52
N ASP A 215 -21.02 17.67 -4.67
CA ASP A 215 -21.23 18.85 -3.83
C ASP A 215 -21.40 18.45 -2.36
N ALA A 216 -22.13 17.37 -2.09
CA ALA A 216 -22.31 16.85 -0.74
C ALA A 216 -20.99 16.36 -0.10
N VAL A 217 -20.05 15.83 -0.89
CA VAL A 217 -18.74 15.37 -0.42
C VAL A 217 -17.72 16.49 -0.29
N ALA A 218 -17.72 17.44 -1.23
CA ALA A 218 -16.74 18.50 -1.34
C ALA A 218 -16.61 19.33 -0.04
N ILE A 219 -17.75 19.65 0.59
CA ILE A 219 -17.82 20.39 1.86
C ILE A 219 -17.01 19.73 2.98
N HIS A 220 -16.96 18.40 3.00
CA HIS A 220 -16.22 17.64 4.02
C HIS A 220 -14.73 17.58 3.73
N ARG A 221 -14.29 17.82 2.48
CA ARG A 221 -12.88 17.77 2.05
C ARG A 221 -12.24 19.16 1.97
N GLU A 222 -12.90 20.18 2.50
CA GLU A 222 -12.32 21.51 2.72
C GLU A 222 -11.27 21.50 3.84
N PRO A 223 -10.17 22.29 3.71
CA PRO A 223 -9.31 22.57 4.85
C PRO A 223 -10.12 23.13 6.02
N GLY A 224 -9.95 22.57 7.22
CA GLY A 224 -10.68 22.98 8.42
C GLY A 224 -12.11 22.41 8.53
N ALA A 225 -12.54 21.53 7.62
CA ALA A 225 -13.80 20.81 7.79
C ALA A 225 -13.80 19.96 9.07
N ASN A 226 -14.98 19.85 9.70
CA ASN A 226 -15.17 18.96 10.86
C ASN A 226 -14.79 17.52 10.50
N VAL A 227 -14.34 16.76 11.50
CA VAL A 227 -14.00 15.35 11.35
C VAL A 227 -15.18 14.59 10.73
N HIS A 228 -14.93 13.93 9.60
CA HIS A 228 -15.94 13.19 8.85
C HIS A 228 -15.28 12.01 8.13
N PRO A 229 -15.93 10.85 7.96
CA PRO A 229 -15.34 9.73 7.22
C PRO A 229 -14.77 10.13 5.84
N PHE A 230 -15.46 11.03 5.12
CA PHE A 230 -15.00 11.53 3.81
C PHE A 230 -13.71 12.32 3.84
N ASN A 231 -13.22 12.85 4.97
CA ASN A 231 -11.89 13.47 5.06
C ASN A 231 -10.84 12.58 5.71
N GLN A 232 -11.21 11.37 6.13
CA GLN A 232 -10.29 10.36 6.62
C GLN A 232 -9.90 9.36 5.53
N PHE A 233 -10.79 9.05 4.59
CA PHE A 233 -10.49 8.16 3.46
C PHE A 233 -9.67 8.86 2.37
N GLY A 234 -8.75 8.11 1.76
CA GLY A 234 -7.88 8.59 0.68
C GLY A 234 -7.05 9.79 1.10
N ALA A 235 -6.55 9.81 2.33
CA ALA A 235 -5.76 10.93 2.85
C ALA A 235 -4.45 11.12 2.07
N GLU A 236 -3.80 10.02 1.68
CA GLU A 236 -2.64 10.01 0.80
C GLU A 236 -2.94 10.61 -0.57
N ARG A 237 -4.11 10.30 -1.14
CA ARG A 237 -4.56 10.91 -2.41
C ARG A 237 -4.95 12.37 -2.24
N MET A 238 -5.45 12.77 -1.07
CA MET A 238 -5.64 14.19 -0.74
C MET A 238 -4.31 14.94 -0.69
N HIS A 239 -3.27 14.33 -0.13
CA HIS A 239 -1.92 14.90 -0.12
C HIS A 239 -1.38 15.06 -1.54
N ARG A 240 -1.54 14.04 -2.39
CA ARG A 240 -1.21 14.12 -3.83
C ARG A 240 -1.99 15.24 -4.51
N TRP A 241 -3.30 15.31 -4.33
CA TRP A 241 -4.14 16.35 -4.93
C TRP A 241 -3.65 17.76 -4.55
N ARG A 242 -3.35 18.01 -3.27
CA ARG A 242 -2.81 19.30 -2.81
C ARG A 242 -1.46 19.62 -3.47
N ALA A 243 -0.56 18.64 -3.54
CA ALA A 243 0.74 18.81 -4.18
C ALA A 243 0.63 19.02 -5.70
N LEU A 244 -0.41 18.50 -6.37
CA LEU A 244 -0.66 18.80 -7.77
C LEU A 244 -1.14 20.26 -7.97
N GLN A 245 -1.85 20.84 -7.00
CA GLN A 245 -2.26 22.25 -7.04
C GLN A 245 -1.09 23.21 -6.76
N ASP A 246 -0.17 22.81 -5.89
CA ASP A 246 1.04 23.55 -5.56
C ASP A 246 2.24 22.60 -5.43
N PRO A 247 2.92 22.26 -6.55
CA PRO A 247 4.08 21.38 -6.53
C PRO A 247 5.24 21.91 -5.67
N THR A 248 5.36 23.24 -5.55
CA THR A 248 6.45 23.88 -4.81
C THR A 248 6.37 23.60 -3.31
N SER A 249 5.18 23.29 -2.79
CA SER A 249 4.95 22.87 -1.40
C SER A 249 5.74 21.63 -0.98
N ILE A 250 6.19 20.81 -1.94
CA ILE A 250 6.99 19.61 -1.71
C ILE A 250 8.33 19.61 -2.48
N GLY A 251 8.77 20.77 -2.98
CA GLY A 251 10.05 20.93 -3.68
C GLY A 251 10.05 20.47 -5.14
N PHE A 252 8.89 20.50 -5.80
CA PHE A 252 8.73 20.23 -7.23
C PHE A 252 8.33 21.48 -8.00
N SER A 253 8.81 21.60 -9.24
CA SER A 253 8.42 22.67 -10.17
C SER A 253 7.25 22.28 -11.06
N ARG A 254 7.08 20.98 -11.32
CA ARG A 254 5.93 20.38 -12.02
C ARG A 254 5.68 19.00 -11.46
N LEU A 255 4.42 18.59 -11.41
CA LEU A 255 4.02 17.28 -10.91
C LEU A 255 2.80 16.78 -11.68
N ASP A 256 2.82 15.53 -12.13
CA ASP A 256 1.69 14.86 -12.79
C ASP A 256 1.41 13.51 -12.12
N PRO A 257 0.15 13.08 -12.03
CA PRO A 257 -0.19 11.79 -11.46
C PRO A 257 0.35 10.63 -12.33
N VAL A 258 0.75 9.54 -11.68
CA VAL A 258 1.16 8.29 -12.35
C VAL A 258 0.57 7.07 -11.65
N ASP A 259 0.51 5.95 -12.38
CA ASP A 259 0.10 4.67 -11.81
C ASP A 259 1.07 4.22 -10.70
N PRO A 260 0.57 3.91 -9.49
CA PRO A 260 1.38 3.26 -8.46
C PRO A 260 1.77 1.83 -8.87
N PRO A 261 2.84 1.23 -8.31
CA PRO A 261 3.29 -0.12 -8.66
C PRO A 261 2.28 -1.24 -8.32
N VAL A 262 1.28 -0.96 -7.48
CA VAL A 262 0.25 -1.91 -7.05
C VAL A 262 -1.13 -1.31 -7.28
N LYS A 263 -2.06 -2.12 -7.80
CA LYS A 263 -3.46 -1.72 -7.95
C LYS A 263 -4.13 -1.63 -6.59
N ARG A 264 -4.88 -0.56 -6.36
CA ARG A 264 -5.78 -0.48 -5.23
C ARG A 264 -6.98 -1.40 -5.45
N THR A 265 -7.30 -2.23 -4.46
CA THR A 265 -8.46 -3.13 -4.48
C THR A 265 -9.65 -2.56 -3.71
N ASN A 266 -9.38 -1.78 -2.66
CA ASN A 266 -10.40 -1.16 -1.81
C ASN A 266 -10.03 0.29 -1.48
N LEU A 267 -11.02 1.19 -1.54
CA LEU A 267 -10.82 2.61 -1.20
C LEU A 267 -10.43 2.82 0.27
N LYS A 268 -10.88 1.91 1.16
CA LYS A 268 -10.58 1.97 2.59
C LYS A 268 -9.15 1.59 2.93
N ASP A 269 -8.45 0.94 2.01
CA ASP A 269 -7.06 0.57 2.21
C ASP A 269 -6.17 1.80 2.03
N ALA A 270 -5.33 2.07 3.03
CA ALA A 270 -4.32 3.13 2.99
C ALA A 270 -3.14 2.69 2.10
N VAL A 271 -3.39 2.60 0.79
CA VAL A 271 -2.36 2.28 -0.21
C VAL A 271 -1.72 3.58 -0.68
N PRO A 272 -0.39 3.75 -0.62
CA PRO A 272 0.26 4.96 -1.13
C PRO A 272 -0.11 5.24 -2.60
N CYS A 273 -0.06 6.51 -2.99
CA CYS A 273 -0.28 6.92 -4.39
C CYS A 273 0.93 7.69 -4.91
N ALA A 274 1.06 7.81 -6.23
CA ALA A 274 2.27 8.32 -6.87
C ALA A 274 1.98 9.47 -7.84
N ALA A 275 3.00 10.31 -8.00
CA ALA A 275 3.12 11.30 -9.06
C ALA A 275 4.58 11.32 -9.56
N ILE A 276 4.82 11.93 -10.70
CA ILE A 276 6.17 12.14 -11.26
C ILE A 276 6.33 13.60 -11.63
N GLY A 277 7.54 14.13 -11.48
CA GLY A 277 7.77 15.54 -11.73
C GLY A 277 9.23 15.93 -11.71
N SER A 278 9.49 17.19 -12.05
CA SER A 278 10.82 17.79 -11.93
C SER A 278 10.95 18.48 -10.58
N THR A 279 11.99 18.17 -9.82
CA THR A 279 12.33 18.86 -8.58
C THR A 279 12.77 20.29 -8.85
N ASP A 280 12.88 21.11 -7.81
CA ASP A 280 13.43 22.48 -7.93
C ASP A 280 14.90 22.49 -8.40
N SER A 281 15.62 21.38 -8.21
CA SER A 281 16.98 21.19 -8.74
C SER A 281 17.01 20.71 -10.19
N GLY A 282 15.84 20.49 -10.82
CA GLY A 282 15.70 20.04 -12.20
C GLY A 282 15.79 18.52 -12.41
N ASN A 283 15.89 17.73 -11.34
CA ASN A 283 15.95 16.27 -11.45
C ASN A 283 14.55 15.70 -11.65
N LEU A 284 14.43 14.63 -12.44
CA LEU A 284 13.18 13.86 -12.51
C LEU A 284 13.07 12.97 -11.27
N SER A 285 11.96 13.07 -10.54
CA SER A 285 11.72 12.31 -9.31
C SER A 285 10.27 11.84 -9.24
N ALA A 286 10.04 10.66 -8.69
CA ALA A 286 8.71 10.24 -8.27
C ALA A 286 8.36 10.89 -6.93
N ALA A 287 7.10 11.26 -6.73
CA ALA A 287 6.57 11.63 -5.43
C ALA A 287 5.60 10.55 -4.96
N VAL A 288 5.89 9.90 -3.83
CA VAL A 288 5.03 8.88 -3.22
C VAL A 288 4.39 9.42 -1.96
N PHE A 289 3.07 9.48 -1.95
CA PHE A 289 2.27 10.06 -0.88
C PHE A 289 1.78 8.95 0.05
N VAL A 290 2.00 9.13 1.35
CA VAL A 290 1.59 8.20 2.40
C VAL A 290 0.88 8.95 3.53
N HIS A 291 0.01 8.26 4.27
CA HIS A 291 -0.64 8.79 5.45
C HIS A 291 -0.49 7.81 6.62
N GLY A 292 0.02 8.29 7.75
CA GLY A 292 0.32 7.43 8.90
C GLY A 292 1.68 6.76 8.79
N VAL A 293 2.10 6.12 9.88
CA VAL A 293 3.36 5.37 9.95
C VAL A 293 3.22 4.08 9.14
N ASP A 294 4.04 3.94 8.10
CA ASP A 294 4.06 2.77 7.22
C ASP A 294 5.51 2.35 6.95
N LEU A 295 5.93 1.18 7.44
CA LEU A 295 7.28 0.67 7.18
C LEU A 295 7.48 0.23 5.73
N ASP A 296 6.41 -0.13 5.01
CA ASP A 296 6.47 -0.58 3.62
C ASP A 296 6.40 0.57 2.62
N VAL A 297 6.37 1.84 3.09
CA VAL A 297 6.44 3.00 2.20
C VAL A 297 7.75 3.05 1.42
N VAL A 298 8.88 2.66 2.01
CA VAL A 298 10.18 2.68 1.30
C VAL A 298 10.22 1.62 0.20
N PRO A 299 9.93 0.32 0.46
CA PRO A 299 9.75 -0.68 -0.60
C PRO A 299 8.78 -0.24 -1.70
N PHE A 300 7.65 0.37 -1.35
CA PHE A 300 6.70 0.88 -2.33
C PHE A 300 7.29 2.03 -3.16
N ALA A 301 8.03 2.95 -2.53
CA ALA A 301 8.60 4.12 -3.17
C ALA A 301 9.70 3.75 -4.18
N VAL A 302 10.59 2.84 -3.82
CA VAL A 302 11.65 2.38 -4.72
C VAL A 302 11.09 1.54 -5.87
N ASP A 303 10.04 0.75 -5.63
CA ASP A 303 9.31 0.02 -6.67
C ASP A 303 8.61 0.98 -7.65
N THR A 304 8.08 2.10 -7.14
CA THR A 304 7.53 3.19 -7.96
C THR A 304 8.62 3.81 -8.85
N ALA A 305 9.79 4.14 -8.30
CA ALA A 305 10.91 4.69 -9.05
C ALA A 305 11.40 3.70 -10.14
N SER A 306 11.59 2.44 -9.76
CA SER A 306 11.96 1.35 -10.67
C SER A 306 10.95 1.20 -11.82
N ARG A 307 9.64 1.25 -11.53
CA ARG A 307 8.59 1.18 -12.54
C ARG A 307 8.66 2.33 -13.54
N LEU A 308 8.99 3.53 -13.07
CA LEU A 308 9.12 4.73 -13.90
C LEU A 308 10.47 4.82 -14.62
N GLY A 309 11.42 3.92 -14.31
CA GLY A 309 12.75 3.92 -14.88
C GLY A 309 13.60 5.12 -14.43
N ILE A 310 13.43 5.54 -13.17
CA ILE A 310 14.16 6.67 -12.57
C ILE A 310 14.85 6.25 -11.27
N ASP A 311 15.88 7.01 -10.89
CA ASP A 311 16.74 6.69 -9.74
C ASP A 311 16.51 7.62 -8.54
N GLU A 312 15.46 8.45 -8.57
CA GLU A 312 15.11 9.37 -7.49
C GLU A 312 13.63 9.27 -7.12
N VAL A 313 13.34 9.18 -5.80
CA VAL A 313 11.99 9.21 -5.26
C VAL A 313 11.91 10.05 -3.98
N THR A 314 10.88 10.88 -3.91
CA THR A 314 10.52 11.69 -2.75
C THR A 314 9.32 11.08 -2.05
N ILE A 315 9.49 10.64 -0.81
CA ILE A 315 8.39 10.21 0.07
C ILE A 315 7.77 11.45 0.70
N VAL A 316 6.49 11.67 0.43
CA VAL A 316 5.69 12.80 0.90
C VAL A 316 4.79 12.33 2.04
N ALA A 317 5.03 12.84 3.25
CA ALA A 317 4.32 12.41 4.46
C ALA A 317 4.20 13.54 5.49
N ARG A 318 3.47 13.31 6.58
CA ARG A 318 3.60 14.17 7.77
C ARG A 318 4.91 13.86 8.48
N ARG A 319 5.57 14.88 9.03
CA ARG A 319 6.85 14.69 9.74
C ARG A 319 6.78 13.66 10.87
N GLN A 320 5.68 13.63 11.62
CA GLN A 320 5.45 12.69 12.71
C GLN A 320 5.25 11.24 12.27
N ASP A 321 4.93 11.01 10.99
CA ASP A 321 4.72 9.67 10.43
C ASP A 321 6.04 9.02 9.96
N ILE A 322 7.10 9.83 9.80
CA ILE A 322 8.43 9.34 9.44
C ILE A 322 9.19 8.98 10.72
N THR A 323 9.42 7.68 10.90
CA THR A 323 10.15 7.14 12.05
C THR A 323 11.63 6.91 11.71
N PRO A 324 12.53 6.81 12.70
CA PRO A 324 13.93 6.49 12.45
C PRO A 324 14.13 5.16 11.70
N SER A 325 13.20 4.21 11.83
CA SER A 325 13.26 2.96 11.06
C SER A 325 13.00 3.20 9.58
N ILE A 326 12.06 4.09 9.22
CA ILE A 326 11.79 4.46 7.83
C ILE A 326 13.00 5.19 7.22
N GLU A 327 13.63 6.08 7.98
CA GLU A 327 14.86 6.77 7.52
C GLU A 327 16.02 5.80 7.30
N ARG A 328 16.21 4.80 8.19
CA ARG A 328 17.21 3.76 7.98
C ARG A 328 16.93 2.93 6.73
N LEU A 329 15.68 2.52 6.51
CA LEU A 329 15.29 1.79 5.30
C LEU A 329 15.59 2.59 4.02
N ALA A 330 15.30 3.89 4.04
CA ALA A 330 15.59 4.78 2.90
C ALA A 330 17.09 4.82 2.56
N ASN A 331 17.97 4.78 3.56
CA ASN A 331 19.42 4.75 3.36
C ASN A 331 19.96 3.40 2.87
N MET A 332 19.15 2.35 2.95
CA MET A 332 19.51 1.00 2.46
C MET A 332 19.06 0.78 1.02
N ALA A 333 18.28 1.69 0.44
CA ALA A 333 17.80 1.58 -0.93
C ALA A 333 18.91 1.90 -1.93
N SER A 334 18.94 1.17 -3.05
CA SER A 334 19.83 1.46 -4.17
C SER A 334 19.36 2.66 -5.01
N VAL A 335 18.11 3.10 -4.79
CA VAL A 335 17.49 4.30 -5.37
C VAL A 335 17.64 5.47 -4.39
N PHE A 336 17.86 6.68 -4.90
CA PHE A 336 17.97 7.85 -4.04
C PHE A 336 16.61 8.26 -3.45
N VAL A 337 16.46 8.12 -2.13
CA VAL A 337 15.21 8.44 -1.41
C VAL A 337 15.32 9.77 -0.66
N ARG A 338 14.40 10.70 -0.91
CA ARG A 338 14.20 11.94 -0.14
C ARG A 338 12.91 11.91 0.65
N PHE A 339 12.81 12.80 1.63
CA PHE A 339 11.55 13.08 2.33
C PHE A 339 11.13 14.53 2.09
N ALA A 340 9.86 14.72 1.74
CA ALA A 340 9.18 16.01 1.76
C ALA A 340 8.01 15.96 2.74
N PHE A 341 7.76 17.07 3.44
CA PHE A 341 6.82 17.08 4.54
C PHE A 341 5.62 17.97 4.22
N ILE A 342 4.43 17.40 4.33
CA ILE A 342 3.20 18.19 4.22
C ILE A 342 3.00 19.04 5.47
N SER A 343 2.58 20.29 5.27
CA SER A 343 2.09 21.13 6.35
C SER A 343 0.76 20.59 6.85
N SER A 344 0.69 20.16 8.11
CA SER A 344 -0.59 19.95 8.76
C SER A 344 -1.29 21.31 8.90
N PRO A 345 -2.58 21.45 8.54
CA PRO A 345 -3.35 22.59 8.99
C PRO A 345 -3.24 22.65 10.51
N THR A 346 -2.82 23.80 11.05
CA THR A 346 -2.92 24.06 12.49
C THR A 346 -4.36 23.81 12.91
N ALA A 347 -4.54 22.89 13.85
CA ALA A 347 -5.84 22.56 14.44
C ALA A 347 -6.43 23.76 15.19
#